data_AF-A0A4Z1SM99-F1
#
_entry.id   AF-A0A4Z1SM99-F1
#
_cell.length_a   1.000
_cell.length_b   1.000
_cell.length_c   1.000
_cell.angle_alpha   90.00
_cell.angle_beta   90.00
_cell.angle_gamma   90.00
#
_symmetry.space_group_name_H-M   'P 1'
#
loop_
_entity.id
_entity.type
_entity.pdbx_description
1 polymer ?
#
loop_
_entity_poly.entity_id
_entity_poly.type
_entity_poly.pdbx_seq_one_letter_code
_entity_poly.pdbx_strand_id
1 'polypeptide(L)'
;MTALMHAVGRGHEECVGLLLLERDLKDGEGRTAEDVANGLPDGKKKITPLLRKKVHLPDLPDELSSFQLTGKIGRGAFGTVFSAWSEEHGNCALKVVEYEEMERTIVDSLRREMGTIPSLEYPHVLRYHRVHDDPDNGTAYLVMEWCSGTLLDEVRGRGERREPFRDDEVWRCLREMASGLAYLHERGLVHRDLKPGNVFLAPNGRLVLADFGLVRDAARSRQMSTIAGTELYMAPELYDPEPQYSFPVDVWALGVIGYEMCTGGRPFRNVAAILENTPAPPLEGRPSELAVLISRMLSKDPERRPTARDVLKKAERHQ
;
A
#
# COMPACT_ATOMS: atom_id res chain seq x y z
N MET A 1 33.25 9.69 -5.19
CA MET A 1 32.15 10.42 -5.86
C MET A 1 30.90 9.59 -5.67
N THR A 2 29.85 10.13 -5.06
CA THR A 2 28.64 9.37 -4.75
C THR A 2 27.82 9.08 -6.02
N ALA A 3 26.84 8.18 -5.94
CA ALA A 3 25.99 7.84 -7.09
C ALA A 3 25.24 9.07 -7.61
N LEU A 4 24.78 9.95 -6.71
CA LEU A 4 24.13 11.22 -7.03
C LEU A 4 25.08 12.19 -7.72
N MET A 5 26.29 12.39 -7.21
CA MET A 5 27.28 13.31 -7.82
C MET A 5 27.70 12.86 -9.23
N HIS A 6 27.83 11.54 -9.42
CA HIS A 6 28.09 10.96 -10.73
C HIS A 6 26.91 11.19 -11.69
N ALA A 7 25.67 11.01 -11.23
CA ALA A 7 24.47 11.23 -12.04
C ALA A 7 24.26 12.71 -12.41
N VAL A 8 24.46 13.62 -11.46
CA VAL A 8 24.40 15.08 -11.66
C VAL A 8 25.49 15.54 -12.65
N GLY A 9 26.72 15.03 -12.50
CA GLY A 9 27.81 15.32 -13.43
C GLY A 9 27.50 14.88 -14.87
N ARG A 10 26.82 13.74 -15.05
CA ARG A 10 26.49 13.18 -16.38
C ARG A 10 25.11 13.58 -16.95
N GLY A 11 24.23 14.21 -16.16
CA GLY A 11 22.92 14.68 -16.63
C GLY A 11 21.83 13.60 -16.74
N HIS A 12 21.91 12.53 -15.95
CA HIS A 12 20.89 11.48 -15.94
C HIS A 12 19.67 11.92 -15.11
N GLU A 13 18.57 12.29 -15.77
CA GLU A 13 17.34 12.80 -15.12
C GLU A 13 16.64 11.74 -14.23
N GLU A 14 16.87 10.45 -14.45
CA GLU A 14 16.21 9.33 -13.74
C GLU A 14 16.78 9.04 -12.33
N CYS A 15 17.98 9.55 -12.00
CA CYS A 15 18.63 9.33 -10.69
C CYS A 15 18.20 10.33 -9.60
N VAL A 16 17.33 11.27 -9.96
CA VAL A 16 16.74 12.28 -9.07
C VAL A 16 15.92 11.64 -7.94
N GLY A 17 15.45 10.40 -8.09
CA GLY A 17 14.71 9.69 -7.03
C GLY A 17 15.51 9.44 -5.75
N LEU A 18 16.85 9.46 -5.80
CA LEU A 18 17.74 9.24 -4.63
C LEU A 18 18.12 10.54 -3.90
N LEU A 19 17.43 11.63 -4.20
CA LEU A 19 17.83 13.02 -3.89
C LEU A 19 18.06 13.40 -2.42
N LEU A 20 17.84 12.51 -1.46
CA LEU A 20 17.79 12.93 -0.06
C LEU A 20 18.68 12.17 0.92
N LEU A 21 19.21 11.01 0.54
CA LEU A 21 20.24 10.31 1.34
C LEU A 21 21.64 10.91 1.12
N GLU A 22 21.90 11.51 -0.05
CA GLU A 22 23.24 11.98 -0.42
C GLU A 22 23.35 13.51 -0.58
N ARG A 23 22.27 14.26 -0.33
CA ARG A 23 22.22 15.72 -0.60
C ARG A 23 23.32 16.49 0.13
N ASP A 24 23.55 16.11 1.38
CA ASP A 24 24.47 16.78 2.30
C ASP A 24 25.82 16.04 2.41
N LEU A 25 26.00 14.94 1.66
CA LEU A 25 27.29 14.26 1.53
C LEU A 25 28.25 15.12 0.68
N LYS A 26 29.50 15.16 1.10
CA LYS A 26 30.58 15.87 0.41
C LYS A 26 31.44 14.89 -0.37
N ASP A 27 31.87 15.27 -1.57
CA ASP A 27 32.89 14.50 -2.30
C ASP A 27 34.25 14.63 -1.63
N GLY A 28 35.27 13.95 -2.19
CA GLY A 28 36.65 14.04 -1.70
C GLY A 28 37.27 15.44 -1.81
N GLU A 29 36.56 16.40 -2.41
CA GLU A 29 36.94 17.82 -2.53
C GLU A 29 36.06 18.73 -1.65
N GLY A 30 35.16 18.16 -0.84
CA GLY A 30 34.31 18.90 0.10
C GLY A 30 33.02 19.46 -0.51
N ARG A 31 32.70 19.16 -1.78
CA ARG A 31 31.54 19.71 -2.50
C ARG A 31 30.30 18.85 -2.30
N THR A 32 29.16 19.51 -2.09
CA THR A 32 27.83 18.90 -2.03
C THR A 32 27.25 18.66 -3.43
N ALA A 33 26.16 17.90 -3.53
CA ALA A 33 25.42 17.76 -4.78
C ALA A 33 24.91 19.12 -5.32
N GLU A 34 24.61 20.08 -4.43
CA GLU A 34 24.24 21.44 -4.80
C GLU A 34 25.42 22.23 -5.38
N ASP A 35 26.61 22.13 -4.78
CA ASP A 35 27.83 22.78 -5.31
C ASP A 35 28.18 22.24 -6.69
N VAL A 36 28.08 20.92 -6.88
CA VAL A 36 28.29 20.27 -8.19
C VAL A 36 27.25 20.76 -9.20
N ALA A 37 25.97 20.87 -8.81
CA ALA A 37 24.90 21.33 -9.69
C ALA A 37 25.05 22.81 -10.08
N ASN A 38 25.49 23.68 -9.17
CA ASN A 38 25.66 25.12 -9.40
C ASN A 38 26.86 25.43 -10.32
N GLY A 39 27.83 24.51 -10.45
CA GLY A 39 28.97 24.64 -11.37
C GLY A 39 28.71 24.21 -12.81
N LEU A 40 27.50 23.77 -13.17
CA LEU A 40 27.19 23.21 -14.50
C LEU A 40 26.72 24.28 -15.51
N PRO A 41 27.02 24.12 -16.82
CA PRO A 41 26.54 25.04 -17.87
C PRO A 41 25.01 25.02 -18.01
N ASP A 42 24.46 26.12 -18.53
CA ASP A 42 23.03 26.47 -18.63
C ASP A 42 22.07 25.37 -19.16
N GLY A 43 22.57 24.38 -19.90
CA GLY A 43 21.78 23.23 -20.37
C GLY A 43 21.38 22.21 -19.29
N LYS A 44 21.93 22.29 -18.06
CA LYS A 44 21.67 21.34 -16.96
C LYS A 44 20.81 21.90 -15.80
N LYS A 45 20.22 23.09 -15.98
CA LYS A 45 19.40 23.84 -14.99
C LYS A 45 18.08 23.19 -14.54
N LYS A 46 17.72 21.99 -15.03
CA LYS A 46 16.50 21.28 -14.61
C LYS A 46 16.60 20.62 -13.24
N ILE A 47 17.81 20.30 -12.76
CA ILE A 47 18.04 19.63 -11.47
C ILE A 47 18.08 20.64 -10.30
N THR A 48 18.53 21.89 -10.54
CA THR A 48 18.66 22.93 -9.51
C THR A 48 17.35 23.27 -8.77
N PRO A 49 16.18 23.37 -9.43
CA PRO A 49 14.90 23.57 -8.73
C PRO A 49 14.52 22.42 -7.80
N LEU A 50 14.92 21.19 -8.14
CA LEU A 50 14.66 19.98 -7.33
C LEU A 50 15.54 19.95 -6.08
N LEU A 51 16.79 20.43 -6.18
CA LEU A 51 17.70 20.62 -5.05
C LEU A 51 17.25 21.77 -4.12
N ARG A 52 16.66 22.83 -4.68
CA ARG A 52 16.18 24.01 -3.91
C ARG A 52 14.86 23.80 -3.19
N LYS A 53 14.07 22.79 -3.56
CA LYS A 53 12.82 22.48 -2.88
C LYS A 53 13.15 21.78 -1.55
N LYS A 54 13.49 22.57 -0.52
CA LYS A 54 13.63 22.06 0.85
C LYS A 54 12.32 21.40 1.24
N VAL A 55 12.30 20.07 1.19
CA VAL A 55 11.24 19.29 1.82
C VAL A 55 11.40 19.57 3.31
N HIS A 56 10.44 20.28 3.91
CA HIS A 56 10.38 20.38 5.35
C HIS A 56 9.99 19.00 5.85
N LEU A 57 10.97 18.31 6.45
CA LEU A 57 10.77 17.04 7.13
C LEU A 57 10.34 17.39 8.57
N PRO A 58 9.32 16.70 9.12
CA PRO A 58 8.91 16.94 10.49
C PRO A 58 10.03 16.55 11.44
N ASP A 59 10.13 17.28 12.55
CA ASP A 59 10.93 16.81 13.68
C ASP A 59 10.27 15.54 14.24
N LEU A 60 11.09 14.53 14.50
CA LEU A 60 10.64 13.29 15.09
C LEU A 60 10.74 13.38 16.63
N PRO A 61 9.82 12.75 17.37
CA PRO A 61 9.96 12.55 18.81
C PRO A 61 11.28 11.86 19.17
N ASP A 62 11.78 12.09 20.39
CA ASP A 62 13.05 11.53 20.85
C ASP A 62 13.08 10.00 20.75
N GLU A 63 11.94 9.33 20.95
CA GLU A 63 11.78 7.87 20.81
C GLU A 63 12.03 7.36 19.39
N LEU A 64 11.95 8.24 18.39
CA LEU A 64 12.18 7.95 16.98
C LEU A 64 13.48 8.59 16.46
N SER A 65 14.33 9.12 17.34
CA SER A 65 15.62 9.75 17.00
C SER A 65 16.59 8.83 16.25
N SER A 66 16.44 7.50 16.36
CA SER A 66 17.20 6.52 15.59
C SER A 66 16.83 6.45 14.10
N PHE A 67 15.73 7.10 13.69
CA PHE A 67 15.25 7.14 12.31
C PHE A 67 15.59 8.48 11.68
N GLN A 68 16.34 8.45 10.60
CA GLN A 68 16.69 9.63 9.82
C GLN A 68 15.71 9.74 8.67
N LEU A 69 14.86 10.78 8.69
CA LEU A 69 14.00 11.07 7.56
C LEU A 69 14.85 11.47 6.36
N THR A 70 14.62 10.78 5.26
CA THR A 70 15.30 11.07 4.01
C THR A 70 14.35 11.88 3.14
N GLY A 71 13.07 11.54 3.01
CA GLY A 71 12.23 12.29 2.08
C GLY A 71 10.76 12.14 2.24
N LYS A 72 9.99 12.97 1.54
CA LYS A 72 8.54 12.81 1.44
C LYS A 72 8.21 11.96 0.21
N ILE A 73 7.56 10.81 0.44
CA ILE A 73 7.10 9.89 -0.61
C ILE A 73 5.77 10.36 -1.16
N GLY A 74 4.84 10.74 -0.28
CA GLY A 74 3.49 11.13 -0.69
C GLY A 74 2.62 11.57 0.47
N ARG A 75 1.40 12.02 0.16
CA ARG A 75 0.36 12.32 1.14
C ARG A 75 -0.88 11.50 0.79
N GLY A 76 -1.29 10.64 1.70
CA GLY A 76 -2.53 9.88 1.61
C GLY A 76 -3.68 10.57 2.34
N ALA A 77 -4.83 9.90 2.41
CA ALA A 77 -6.02 10.41 3.08
C ALA A 77 -5.81 10.63 4.59
N PHE A 78 -4.98 9.79 5.22
CA PHE A 78 -4.79 9.76 6.67
C PHE A 78 -3.46 10.35 7.11
N GLY A 79 -2.65 10.91 6.22
CA GLY A 79 -1.33 11.38 6.62
C GLY A 79 -0.29 11.51 5.52
N THR A 80 0.91 11.90 5.91
CA THR A 80 2.07 12.02 5.03
C THR A 80 3.02 10.84 5.23
N VAL A 81 3.49 10.25 4.14
CA VAL A 81 4.47 9.16 4.17
C VAL A 81 5.83 9.71 3.77
N PHE A 82 6.83 9.39 4.57
CA PHE A 82 8.22 9.76 4.41
C PHE A 82 9.09 8.51 4.24
N SER A 83 10.16 8.60 3.46
CA SER A 83 11.23 7.62 3.45
C SER A 83 12.16 7.93 4.63
N ALA A 84 12.64 6.89 5.29
CA ALA A 84 13.51 6.98 6.45
C ALA A 84 14.61 5.93 6.39
N TRP A 85 15.67 6.10 7.17
CA TRP A 85 16.73 5.12 7.35
C TRP A 85 17.08 4.97 8.83
N SER A 86 17.44 3.76 9.25
CA SER A 86 18.01 3.50 10.59
C SER A 86 19.13 2.47 10.49
N GLU A 87 20.05 2.47 11.45
CA GLU A 87 21.09 1.44 11.53
C GLU A 87 20.50 0.03 11.75
N GLU A 88 19.41 -0.06 12.54
CA GLU A 88 18.78 -1.33 12.91
C GLU A 88 18.02 -1.97 11.73
N HIS A 89 17.32 -1.17 10.91
CA HIS A 89 16.37 -1.67 9.92
C HIS A 89 16.73 -1.31 8.47
N GLY A 90 17.73 -0.46 8.25
CA GLY A 90 18.03 0.10 6.93
C GLY A 90 16.90 1.01 6.45
N ASN A 91 16.54 0.89 5.17
CA ASN A 91 15.48 1.70 4.55
C ASN A 91 14.11 1.35 5.13
N CYS A 92 13.36 2.38 5.52
CA CYS A 92 12.03 2.30 6.12
C CYS A 92 11.08 3.31 5.49
N ALA A 93 9.78 3.13 5.70
CA ALA A 93 8.78 4.17 5.47
C ALA A 93 8.22 4.65 6.82
N LEU A 94 8.07 5.95 7.01
CA LEU A 94 7.44 6.56 8.18
C LEU A 94 6.16 7.27 7.76
N LYS A 95 5.02 6.81 8.25
CA LYS A 95 3.72 7.46 8.04
C LYS A 95 3.38 8.30 9.27
N VAL A 96 3.17 9.59 9.05
CA VAL A 96 2.71 10.56 10.07
C VAL A 96 1.21 10.78 9.87
N VAL A 97 0.44 10.47 10.91
CA VAL A 97 -1.03 10.57 10.95
C VAL A 97 -1.39 11.65 11.96
N GLU A 98 -1.83 12.80 11.46
CA GLU A 98 -2.35 13.89 12.27
C GLU A 98 -3.83 13.59 12.57
N TYR A 99 -4.21 13.59 13.85
CA TYR A 99 -5.57 13.27 14.31
C TYR A 99 -6.17 14.32 15.25
N GLU A 100 -5.50 15.46 15.46
CA GLU A 100 -5.97 16.55 16.34
C GLU A 100 -7.40 17.03 16.00
N GLU A 101 -7.73 17.13 14.72
CA GLU A 101 -9.05 17.56 14.23
C GLU A 101 -10.07 16.40 14.09
N MET A 102 -9.67 15.16 14.41
CA MET A 102 -10.53 13.98 14.27
C MET A 102 -11.50 13.84 15.45
N GLU A 103 -12.64 13.21 15.19
CA GLU A 103 -13.61 12.84 16.22
C GLU A 103 -12.98 11.88 17.24
N ARG A 104 -13.28 12.05 18.54
CA ARG A 104 -12.71 11.20 19.60
C ARG A 104 -12.89 9.70 19.33
N THR A 105 -14.04 9.31 18.80
CA THR A 105 -14.33 7.92 18.42
C THR A 105 -13.41 7.38 17.32
N ILE A 106 -12.98 8.23 16.38
CA ILE A 106 -11.99 7.92 15.34
C ILE A 106 -10.61 7.74 16.00
N VAL A 107 -10.21 8.68 16.85
CA VAL A 107 -8.93 8.62 17.57
C VAL A 107 -8.84 7.38 18.46
N ASP A 108 -9.91 7.03 19.17
CA ASP A 108 -9.99 5.84 20.02
C ASP A 108 -9.90 4.54 19.19
N SER A 109 -10.41 4.54 17.96
CA SER A 109 -10.22 3.41 17.03
C SER A 109 -8.78 3.31 16.55
N LEU A 110 -8.20 4.45 16.15
CA LEU A 110 -6.81 4.54 15.69
C LEU A 110 -5.85 4.01 16.76
N ARG A 111 -6.01 4.45 18.02
CA ARG A 111 -5.19 4.01 19.16
C ARG A 111 -5.33 2.53 19.46
N ARG A 112 -6.55 1.97 19.38
CA ARG A 112 -6.78 0.53 19.54
C ARG A 112 -6.04 -0.29 18.48
N GLU A 113 -6.06 0.18 17.23
CA GLU A 113 -5.35 -0.47 16.13
C GLU A 113 -3.84 -0.33 16.27
N MET A 114 -3.34 0.84 16.65
CA MET A 114 -1.92 1.07 16.99
C MET A 114 -1.43 0.16 18.12
N GLY A 115 -2.29 -0.24 19.06
CA GLY A 115 -1.96 -1.23 20.09
C GLY A 115 -1.85 -2.67 19.55
N THR A 116 -2.52 -2.98 18.44
CA THR A 116 -2.56 -4.33 17.86
C THR A 116 -1.49 -4.54 16.81
N ILE A 117 -1.29 -3.54 15.95
CA ILE A 117 -0.41 -3.56 14.78
C ILE A 117 1.04 -4.04 15.10
N PRO A 118 1.71 -3.56 16.16
CA PRO A 118 3.08 -3.96 16.48
C PRO A 118 3.28 -5.46 16.73
N SER A 119 2.21 -6.17 17.11
CA SER A 119 2.26 -7.62 17.36
C SER A 119 2.18 -8.47 16.09
N LEU A 120 1.95 -7.85 14.93
CA LEU A 120 1.76 -8.55 13.68
C LEU A 120 3.10 -8.74 12.96
N GLU A 121 3.55 -9.99 12.92
CA GLU A 121 4.74 -10.38 12.18
C GLU A 121 4.42 -11.58 11.29
N TYR A 122 4.27 -11.31 9.99
CA TYR A 122 4.00 -12.35 9.01
C TYR A 122 4.50 -11.96 7.63
N PRO A 123 4.97 -12.91 6.80
CA PRO A 123 5.54 -12.57 5.50
C PRO A 123 4.63 -11.74 4.58
N HIS A 124 3.32 -11.94 4.62
CA HIS A 124 2.39 -11.27 3.70
C HIS A 124 1.57 -10.18 4.38
N VAL A 125 2.04 -9.64 5.50
CA VAL A 125 1.43 -8.52 6.23
C VAL A 125 2.51 -7.50 6.50
N LEU A 126 2.22 -6.21 6.25
CA LEU A 126 3.19 -5.13 6.41
C LEU A 126 3.73 -5.10 7.85
N ARG A 127 5.05 -5.20 7.96
CA ARG A 127 5.76 -5.11 9.24
C ARG A 127 5.86 -3.66 9.70
N TYR A 128 5.49 -3.43 10.95
CA TYR A 128 5.72 -2.17 11.63
C TYR A 128 6.93 -2.32 12.56
N HIS A 129 7.97 -1.53 12.31
CA HIS A 129 9.19 -1.52 13.11
C HIS A 129 8.98 -0.79 14.44
N ARG A 130 8.25 0.34 14.40
CA ARG A 130 7.90 1.15 15.57
C ARG A 130 6.55 1.82 15.34
N VAL A 131 5.80 1.97 16.42
CA VAL A 131 4.56 2.75 16.46
C VAL A 131 4.67 3.66 17.67
N HIS A 132 4.52 4.96 17.45
CA HIS A 132 4.57 5.97 18.50
C HIS A 132 3.32 6.84 18.39
N ASP A 133 2.60 6.98 19.50
CA ASP A 133 1.47 7.89 19.65
C ASP A 133 1.94 9.11 20.44
N ASP A 134 1.72 10.30 19.90
CA ASP A 134 2.00 11.60 20.54
C ASP A 134 0.67 12.34 20.74
N PRO A 135 -0.04 12.09 21.86
CA PRO A 135 -1.31 12.73 22.17
C PRO A 135 -1.22 14.24 22.34
N ASP A 136 -0.07 14.76 22.78
CA ASP A 136 0.11 16.18 23.07
C ASP A 136 0.15 17.00 21.78
N ASN A 137 0.72 16.43 20.71
CA ASN A 137 0.71 16.99 19.36
C ASN A 137 -0.39 16.40 18.46
N GLY A 138 -1.28 15.57 19.00
CA GLY A 138 -2.36 14.92 18.25
C GLY A 138 -1.88 14.15 17.02
N THR A 139 -0.73 13.48 17.11
CA THR A 139 -0.02 12.89 15.96
C THR A 139 0.43 11.47 16.27
N ALA A 140 0.30 10.57 15.30
CA ALA A 140 0.81 9.20 15.36
C ALA A 140 1.88 8.97 14.29
N TYR A 141 2.93 8.24 14.66
CA TYR A 141 4.06 7.90 13.82
C TYR A 141 4.16 6.39 13.67
N LEU A 142 4.14 5.92 12.42
CA LEU A 142 4.18 4.51 12.05
C LEU A 142 5.42 4.26 11.21
N VAL A 143 6.47 3.67 11.81
CA VAL A 143 7.65 3.20 11.07
C VAL A 143 7.37 1.80 10.56
N MET A 144 7.51 1.59 9.25
CA MET A 144 7.13 0.40 8.52
C MET A 144 8.29 -0.10 7.66
N GLU A 145 8.26 -1.38 7.29
CA GLU A 145 9.20 -1.93 6.31
C GLU A 145 9.10 -1.17 4.98
N TRP A 146 10.23 -1.03 4.29
CA TRP A 146 10.25 -0.39 2.98
C TRP A 146 9.65 -1.28 1.89
N CYS A 147 8.76 -0.72 1.08
CA CYS A 147 8.19 -1.36 -0.11
C CYS A 147 8.50 -0.54 -1.35
N SER A 148 8.83 -1.19 -2.47
CA SER A 148 9.27 -0.56 -3.71
C SER A 148 8.12 -0.08 -4.62
N GLY A 149 6.88 -0.43 -4.29
CA GLY A 149 5.69 -0.04 -5.06
C GLY A 149 4.46 -0.79 -4.61
N THR A 150 3.38 -0.70 -5.38
CA THR A 150 2.10 -1.36 -5.09
C THR A 150 1.64 -2.25 -6.24
N LEU A 151 0.74 -3.19 -5.94
CA LEU A 151 0.10 -4.02 -6.96
C LEU A 151 -0.69 -3.16 -7.96
N LEU A 152 -1.21 -2.01 -7.52
CA LEU A 152 -1.85 -1.03 -8.40
C LEU A 152 -0.88 -0.50 -9.47
N ASP A 153 0.36 -0.20 -9.09
CA ASP A 153 1.38 0.28 -10.03
C ASP A 153 1.72 -0.81 -11.06
N GLU A 154 1.83 -2.06 -10.61
CA GLU A 154 2.09 -3.21 -11.49
C GLU A 154 0.92 -3.47 -12.46
N VAL A 155 -0.33 -3.46 -11.96
CA VAL A 155 -1.53 -3.64 -12.79
C VAL A 155 -1.64 -2.54 -13.85
N ARG A 156 -1.41 -1.28 -13.48
CA ARG A 156 -1.44 -0.14 -14.40
C ARG A 156 -0.33 -0.21 -15.44
N GLY A 157 0.92 -0.42 -14.99
CA GLY A 157 2.08 -0.49 -15.88
C GLY A 157 1.95 -1.62 -16.91
N ARG A 158 1.41 -2.77 -16.51
CA ARG A 158 1.11 -3.88 -17.42
C ARG A 158 -0.01 -3.54 -18.42
N GLY A 159 -1.05 -2.86 -17.97
CA GLY A 159 -2.11 -2.37 -18.86
C GLY A 159 -1.58 -1.44 -19.94
N GLU A 160 -0.68 -0.52 -19.58
CA GLU A 160 -0.01 0.39 -20.53
C GLU A 160 0.88 -0.35 -21.52
N ARG A 161 1.64 -1.35 -21.05
CA ARG A 161 2.50 -2.21 -21.89
C ARG A 161 1.74 -3.26 -22.69
N ARG A 162 0.44 -3.44 -22.44
CA ARG A 162 -0.39 -4.52 -22.99
C ARG A 162 0.16 -5.91 -22.67
N GLU A 163 0.66 -6.08 -21.46
CA GLU A 163 1.27 -7.31 -20.93
C GLU A 163 0.37 -7.91 -19.83
N PRO A 164 -0.70 -8.64 -20.17
CA PRO A 164 -1.61 -9.17 -19.16
C PRO A 164 -0.90 -10.16 -18.24
N PHE A 165 -1.37 -10.28 -16.99
CA PHE A 165 -0.88 -11.31 -16.08
C PHE A 165 -1.19 -12.70 -16.62
N ARG A 166 -0.18 -13.56 -16.59
CA ARG A 166 -0.34 -14.99 -16.86
C ARG A 166 -0.99 -15.68 -15.67
N ASP A 167 -1.59 -16.85 -15.90
CA ASP A 167 -2.27 -17.61 -14.85
C ASP A 167 -1.35 -17.98 -13.69
N ASP A 168 -0.08 -18.33 -13.93
CA ASP A 168 0.93 -18.61 -12.90
C ASP A 168 1.18 -17.40 -11.99
N GLU A 169 1.23 -16.21 -12.58
CA GLU A 169 1.43 -14.96 -11.83
C GLU A 169 0.21 -14.62 -10.98
N VAL A 170 -1.00 -14.80 -11.52
CA VAL A 170 -2.24 -14.58 -10.76
C VAL A 170 -2.34 -15.57 -9.60
N TRP A 171 -2.02 -16.86 -9.82
CA TRP A 171 -1.98 -17.86 -8.75
C TRP A 171 -1.00 -17.50 -7.64
N ARG A 172 0.22 -17.06 -8.01
CA ARG A 172 1.22 -16.59 -7.04
C ARG A 172 0.68 -15.42 -6.22
N CYS A 173 0.11 -14.40 -6.86
CA CYS A 173 -0.41 -13.23 -6.16
C CYS A 173 -1.60 -13.57 -5.25
N LEU A 174 -2.53 -14.41 -5.71
CA LEU A 174 -3.65 -14.89 -4.89
C LEU A 174 -3.15 -15.69 -3.68
N ARG A 175 -2.13 -16.54 -3.84
CA ARG A 175 -1.52 -17.30 -2.74
C ARG A 175 -0.94 -16.36 -1.68
N GLU A 176 -0.12 -15.41 -2.09
CA GLU A 176 0.54 -14.47 -1.18
C GLU A 176 -0.48 -13.60 -0.42
N MET A 177 -1.46 -13.03 -1.13
CA MET A 177 -2.53 -12.23 -0.49
C MET A 177 -3.42 -13.09 0.42
N ALA A 178 -3.84 -14.28 -0.01
CA ALA A 178 -4.64 -15.18 0.81
C ALA A 178 -3.90 -15.66 2.06
N SER A 179 -2.58 -15.84 1.97
CA SER A 179 -1.71 -16.17 3.11
C SER A 179 -1.73 -15.05 4.15
N GLY A 180 -1.60 -13.79 3.74
CA GLY A 180 -1.71 -12.64 4.64
C GLY A 180 -3.10 -12.51 5.27
N LEU A 181 -4.16 -12.67 4.47
CA LEU A 181 -5.55 -12.62 4.97
C LEU A 181 -5.84 -13.75 5.97
N ALA A 182 -5.40 -14.99 5.68
CA ALA A 182 -5.59 -16.10 6.59
C ALA A 182 -4.93 -15.83 7.96
N TYR A 183 -3.71 -15.27 7.96
CA TYR A 183 -3.01 -14.87 9.18
C TYR A 183 -3.78 -13.82 10.01
N LEU A 184 -4.36 -12.82 9.35
CA LEU A 184 -5.18 -11.78 9.99
C LEU A 184 -6.49 -12.35 10.53
N HIS A 185 -7.20 -13.14 9.71
CA HIS A 185 -8.48 -13.76 10.07
C HIS A 185 -8.34 -14.70 11.27
N GLU A 186 -7.26 -15.47 11.35
CA GLU A 186 -6.94 -16.34 12.50
C GLU A 186 -6.73 -15.56 13.81
N ARG A 187 -6.46 -14.25 13.73
CA ARG A 187 -6.32 -13.33 14.87
C ARG A 187 -7.56 -12.48 15.13
N GLY A 188 -8.67 -12.75 14.44
CA GLY A 188 -9.89 -11.98 14.57
C GLY A 188 -9.88 -10.63 13.85
N LEU A 189 -8.88 -10.38 12.98
CA LEU A 189 -8.72 -9.12 12.28
C LEU A 189 -9.27 -9.22 10.86
N VAL A 190 -10.10 -8.25 10.46
CA VAL A 190 -10.59 -8.08 9.08
C VAL A 190 -9.82 -6.94 8.44
N HIS A 191 -9.38 -7.06 7.20
CA HIS A 191 -8.62 -6.00 6.52
C HIS A 191 -9.49 -4.79 6.15
N ARG A 192 -10.71 -5.01 5.63
CA ARG A 192 -11.76 -3.99 5.36
C ARG A 192 -11.51 -2.97 4.25
N ASP A 193 -10.29 -2.85 3.73
CA ASP A 193 -9.94 -1.97 2.59
C ASP A 193 -8.92 -2.65 1.66
N LEU A 194 -9.10 -3.95 1.42
CA LEU A 194 -8.23 -4.65 0.49
C LEU A 194 -8.49 -4.15 -0.95
N LYS A 195 -7.44 -3.63 -1.58
CA LYS A 195 -7.43 -3.14 -2.97
C LYS A 195 -5.98 -3.15 -3.48
N PRO A 196 -5.70 -3.09 -4.79
CA PRO A 196 -4.34 -3.15 -5.32
C PRO A 196 -3.40 -2.07 -4.76
N GLY A 197 -3.94 -0.89 -4.41
CA GLY A 197 -3.18 0.19 -3.81
C GLY A 197 -2.77 -0.05 -2.35
N ASN A 198 -3.38 -1.03 -1.67
CA ASN A 198 -3.06 -1.44 -0.30
C ASN A 198 -2.34 -2.81 -0.28
N VAL A 199 -1.89 -3.30 -1.42
CA VAL A 199 -1.04 -4.50 -1.54
C VAL A 199 0.31 -4.03 -2.04
N PHE A 200 1.30 -3.98 -1.16
CA PHE A 200 2.62 -3.45 -1.49
C PHE A 200 3.56 -4.55 -1.98
N LEU A 201 4.57 -4.16 -2.76
CA LEU A 201 5.66 -5.01 -3.19
C LEU A 201 6.89 -4.75 -2.33
N ALA A 202 7.31 -5.76 -1.57
CA ALA A 202 8.59 -5.74 -0.89
C ALA A 202 9.75 -5.83 -1.91
N PRO A 203 10.98 -5.41 -1.58
CA PRO A 203 12.11 -5.38 -2.50
C PRO A 203 12.47 -6.74 -3.13
N ASN A 204 12.11 -7.84 -2.47
CA ASN A 204 12.31 -9.20 -2.97
C ASN A 204 11.16 -9.70 -3.88
N GLY A 205 10.19 -8.85 -4.24
CA GLY A 205 9.07 -9.17 -5.12
C GLY A 205 7.88 -9.86 -4.44
N ARG A 206 7.91 -9.97 -3.11
CA ARG A 206 6.80 -10.50 -2.29
C ARG A 206 5.70 -9.46 -2.11
N LEU A 207 4.44 -9.88 -2.19
CA LEU A 207 3.29 -9.07 -1.83
C LEU A 207 3.10 -9.01 -0.31
N VAL A 208 2.84 -7.81 0.22
CA VAL A 208 2.50 -7.56 1.63
C VAL A 208 1.20 -6.76 1.72
N LEU A 209 0.29 -7.19 2.58
CA LEU A 209 -0.96 -6.48 2.85
C LEU A 209 -0.68 -5.28 3.77
N ALA A 210 -1.08 -4.09 3.34
CA ALA A 210 -0.85 -2.82 4.03
C ALA A 210 -2.16 -2.09 4.33
N ASP A 211 -2.11 -1.07 5.19
CA ASP A 211 -3.28 -0.26 5.55
C ASP A 211 -4.50 -1.10 6.02
N PHE A 212 -4.23 -2.25 6.64
CA PHE A 212 -5.24 -3.02 7.36
C PHE A 212 -5.52 -2.33 8.69
N GLY A 213 -6.75 -2.43 9.18
CA GLY A 213 -7.11 -1.85 10.48
C GLY A 213 -7.42 -0.37 10.41
N LEU A 214 -6.52 0.50 9.88
CA LEU A 214 -6.38 1.98 10.07
C LEU A 214 -7.62 2.90 9.95
N VAL A 215 -8.73 2.53 10.58
CA VAL A 215 -9.95 3.30 10.83
C VAL A 215 -10.82 3.60 9.60
N ARG A 216 -11.65 2.61 9.21
CA ARG A 216 -12.86 2.87 8.40
C ARG A 216 -14.16 2.88 9.18
N ASP A 217 -14.24 2.17 10.31
CA ASP A 217 -15.47 2.09 11.11
C ASP A 217 -15.94 3.47 11.58
N ALA A 218 -14.99 4.37 11.86
CA ALA A 218 -15.30 5.72 12.32
C ALA A 218 -15.32 6.78 11.20
N ALA A 219 -14.73 6.49 10.02
CA ALA A 219 -14.70 7.40 8.87
C ALA A 219 -16.01 7.44 8.07
N ARG A 220 -16.96 6.51 8.29
CA ARG A 220 -18.32 6.64 7.70
C ARG A 220 -19.15 7.76 8.34
N SER A 221 -18.79 8.30 9.51
CA SER A 221 -19.52 9.43 10.12
C SER A 221 -19.24 10.78 9.43
N ARG A 222 -18.13 10.90 8.69
CA ARG A 222 -17.74 12.13 8.00
C ARG A 222 -17.58 11.89 6.51
N GLN A 223 -18.50 12.51 5.77
CA GLN A 223 -18.44 12.85 4.35
C GLN A 223 -17.33 12.18 3.51
N MET A 224 -17.78 11.27 2.65
CA MET A 224 -17.23 10.92 1.33
C MET A 224 -15.92 11.64 0.94
N SER A 225 -14.82 10.94 1.14
CA SER A 225 -13.73 10.95 0.16
C SER A 225 -13.28 9.51 -0.10
N THR A 226 -14.24 8.62 -0.42
CA THR A 226 -13.89 7.37 -1.10
C THR A 226 -13.16 7.77 -2.37
N ILE A 227 -11.84 7.53 -2.41
CA ILE A 227 -11.03 7.72 -3.63
C ILE A 227 -11.79 7.02 -4.75
N ALA A 228 -12.13 7.77 -5.80
CA ALA A 228 -12.97 7.29 -6.89
C ALA A 228 -12.54 5.89 -7.34
N GLY A 229 -13.46 4.92 -7.26
CA GLY A 229 -13.22 3.53 -7.65
C GLY A 229 -12.82 2.56 -6.53
N THR A 230 -12.58 3.02 -5.30
CA THR A 230 -12.33 2.14 -4.14
C THR A 230 -13.57 1.33 -3.76
N GLU A 231 -14.76 1.88 -3.98
CA GLU A 231 -16.06 1.25 -3.73
C GLU A 231 -16.27 -0.03 -4.55
N LEU A 232 -15.56 -0.15 -5.69
CA LEU A 232 -15.70 -1.30 -6.57
C LEU A 232 -14.98 -2.57 -6.08
N TYR A 233 -14.23 -2.47 -4.98
CA TYR A 233 -13.65 -3.62 -4.27
C TYR A 233 -14.49 -4.04 -3.06
N MET A 234 -15.50 -3.27 -2.66
CA MET A 234 -16.31 -3.57 -1.48
C MET A 234 -17.36 -4.63 -1.78
N ALA A 235 -17.55 -5.54 -0.81
CA ALA A 235 -18.54 -6.61 -0.87
C ALA A 235 -19.98 -6.06 -0.81
N PRO A 236 -20.96 -6.72 -1.43
CA PRO A 236 -22.35 -6.22 -1.50
C PRO A 236 -22.97 -5.97 -0.11
N GLU A 237 -22.71 -6.84 0.87
CA GLU A 237 -23.23 -6.73 2.24
C GLU A 237 -22.71 -5.52 3.03
N LEU A 238 -21.67 -4.82 2.55
CA LEU A 238 -21.19 -3.58 3.19
C LEU A 238 -22.05 -2.35 2.83
N TYR A 239 -22.95 -2.50 1.86
CA TYR A 239 -23.91 -1.47 1.47
C TYR A 239 -25.27 -1.62 2.15
N ASP A 240 -25.45 -2.67 2.96
CA ASP A 240 -26.66 -2.85 3.76
C ASP A 240 -26.80 -1.72 4.80
N PRO A 241 -28.02 -1.43 5.29
CA PRO A 241 -28.25 -0.42 6.32
C PRO A 241 -27.41 -0.65 7.58
N GLU A 242 -27.19 -1.92 7.92
CA GLU A 242 -26.35 -2.38 9.03
C GLU A 242 -25.18 -3.21 8.48
N PRO A 243 -24.10 -2.56 8.01
CA PRO A 243 -22.99 -3.24 7.38
C PRO A 243 -22.25 -4.14 8.38
N GLN A 244 -22.00 -5.39 7.98
CA GLN A 244 -21.24 -6.34 8.80
C GLN A 244 -19.85 -6.58 8.21
N TYR A 245 -18.83 -6.00 8.85
CA TYR A 245 -17.45 -6.30 8.51
C TYR A 245 -17.05 -7.66 9.07
N SER A 246 -17.06 -8.66 8.19
CA SER A 246 -16.72 -10.05 8.49
C SER A 246 -15.63 -10.57 7.54
N PHE A 247 -15.00 -11.70 7.84
CA PHE A 247 -13.91 -12.25 7.01
C PHE A 247 -14.25 -12.42 5.51
N PRO A 248 -15.48 -12.81 5.10
CA PRO A 248 -15.85 -12.93 3.70
C PRO A 248 -15.74 -11.65 2.86
N VAL A 249 -15.74 -10.45 3.48
CA VAL A 249 -15.62 -9.19 2.73
C VAL A 249 -14.23 -9.02 2.12
N ASP A 250 -13.19 -9.50 2.81
CA ASP A 250 -11.81 -9.46 2.30
C ASP A 250 -11.63 -10.48 1.14
N VAL A 251 -12.33 -11.62 1.21
CA VAL A 251 -12.30 -12.63 0.14
C VAL A 251 -12.97 -12.11 -1.13
N TRP A 252 -14.08 -11.36 -1.00
CA TRP A 252 -14.68 -10.67 -2.14
C TRP A 252 -13.69 -9.71 -2.79
N ALA A 253 -13.05 -8.84 -1.99
CA ALA A 253 -12.06 -7.89 -2.48
C ALA A 253 -10.88 -8.60 -3.18
N LEU A 254 -10.40 -9.70 -2.61
CA LEU A 254 -9.39 -10.55 -3.24
C LEU A 254 -9.86 -11.11 -4.60
N GLY A 255 -11.13 -11.52 -4.70
CA GLY A 255 -11.74 -11.94 -5.96
C GLY A 255 -11.80 -10.83 -7.00
N VAL A 256 -12.10 -9.59 -6.59
CA VAL A 256 -12.10 -8.42 -7.48
C VAL A 256 -10.69 -8.16 -8.02
N ILE A 257 -9.67 -8.21 -7.15
CA ILE A 257 -8.25 -8.07 -7.54
C ILE A 257 -7.85 -9.17 -8.52
N GLY A 258 -8.17 -10.43 -8.21
CA GLY A 258 -7.86 -11.57 -9.10
C GLY A 258 -8.52 -11.44 -10.48
N TYR A 259 -9.78 -10.99 -10.52
CA TYR A 259 -10.48 -10.73 -11.78
C TYR A 259 -9.80 -9.60 -12.58
N GLU A 260 -9.42 -8.52 -11.92
CA GLU A 260 -8.74 -7.38 -12.54
C GLU A 260 -7.38 -7.75 -13.11
N MET A 261 -6.60 -8.56 -12.39
CA MET A 261 -5.34 -9.09 -12.92
C MET A 261 -5.54 -9.94 -14.18
N CYS A 262 -6.63 -10.72 -14.23
CA CYS A 262 -6.92 -11.59 -15.39
C CYS A 262 -7.36 -10.81 -16.64
N THR A 263 -8.04 -9.67 -16.47
CA THR A 263 -8.75 -8.98 -17.57
C THR A 263 -8.27 -7.56 -17.84
N GLY A 264 -7.48 -6.98 -16.93
CA GLY A 264 -7.12 -5.55 -16.93
C GLY A 264 -8.25 -4.62 -16.48
N GLY A 265 -9.39 -5.15 -16.04
CA GLY A 265 -10.54 -4.36 -15.59
C GLY A 265 -11.32 -5.02 -14.47
N ARG A 266 -12.07 -4.22 -13.71
CA ARG A 266 -12.89 -4.74 -12.60
C ARG A 266 -14.14 -5.48 -13.12
N PRO A 267 -14.64 -6.49 -12.39
CA PRO A 267 -15.82 -7.27 -12.79
C PRO A 267 -17.11 -6.42 -12.81
N PHE A 268 -17.19 -5.41 -11.94
CA PHE A 268 -18.36 -4.54 -11.82
C PHE A 268 -17.97 -3.09 -12.13
N ARG A 269 -18.79 -2.41 -12.93
CA ARG A 269 -18.52 -1.03 -13.40
C ARG A 269 -18.94 0.04 -12.40
N ASN A 270 -19.89 -0.26 -11.52
CA ASN A 270 -20.46 0.65 -10.54
C ASN A 270 -21.05 -0.14 -9.35
N VAL A 271 -21.45 0.56 -8.29
CA VAL A 271 -22.05 -0.04 -7.10
C VAL A 271 -23.38 -0.72 -7.42
N ALA A 272 -24.19 -0.18 -8.34
CA ALA A 272 -25.46 -0.81 -8.73
C ALA A 272 -25.25 -2.25 -9.25
N ALA A 273 -24.26 -2.48 -10.11
CA ALA A 273 -23.91 -3.82 -10.60
C ALA A 273 -23.37 -4.76 -9.48
N ILE A 274 -22.79 -4.20 -8.42
CA ILE A 274 -22.39 -4.98 -7.23
C ILE A 274 -23.62 -5.43 -6.45
N LEU A 275 -24.66 -4.61 -6.36
CA LEU A 275 -25.88 -4.90 -5.60
C LEU A 275 -26.91 -5.70 -6.38
N GLU A 276 -26.87 -5.66 -7.71
CA GLU A 276 -27.65 -6.54 -8.55
C GLU A 276 -27.32 -8.01 -8.26
N ASN A 277 -28.35 -8.87 -8.23
CA ASN A 277 -28.20 -10.32 -8.07
C ASN A 277 -27.64 -11.01 -9.34
N THR A 278 -27.00 -10.25 -10.21
CA THR A 278 -26.30 -10.72 -11.40
C THR A 278 -24.91 -11.22 -10.98
N PRO A 279 -24.52 -12.45 -11.35
CA PRO A 279 -23.17 -12.94 -11.11
C PRO A 279 -22.10 -12.03 -11.74
N ALA A 280 -20.87 -12.08 -11.22
CA ALA A 280 -19.74 -11.46 -11.90
C ALA A 280 -19.62 -12.02 -13.33
N PRO A 281 -19.21 -11.20 -14.32
CA PRO A 281 -18.98 -11.69 -15.67
C PRO A 281 -18.00 -12.88 -15.66
N PRO A 282 -18.19 -13.89 -16.52
CA PRO A 282 -17.24 -14.99 -16.62
C PRO A 282 -15.90 -14.50 -17.17
N LEU A 283 -14.80 -15.12 -16.75
CA LEU A 283 -13.48 -14.91 -17.34
C LEU A 283 -13.41 -15.65 -18.69
N GLU A 284 -13.99 -15.05 -19.74
CA GLU A 284 -13.99 -15.59 -21.10
C GLU A 284 -12.56 -15.91 -21.57
N GLY A 285 -12.37 -17.09 -22.18
CA GLY A 285 -11.05 -17.56 -22.59
C GLY A 285 -10.17 -18.13 -21.47
N ARG A 286 -10.63 -18.14 -20.21
CA ARG A 286 -9.97 -18.82 -19.09
C ARG A 286 -10.88 -19.85 -18.40
N PRO A 287 -11.36 -20.92 -19.07
CA PRO A 287 -12.04 -22.01 -18.38
C PRO A 287 -11.03 -22.86 -17.60
N SER A 288 -10.59 -22.36 -16.44
CA SER A 288 -9.60 -23.01 -15.59
C SER A 288 -10.02 -23.01 -14.12
N GLU A 289 -9.30 -23.77 -13.29
CA GLU A 289 -9.53 -23.79 -11.85
C GLU A 289 -9.39 -22.40 -11.22
N LEU A 290 -8.61 -21.51 -11.84
CA LEU A 290 -8.43 -20.12 -11.42
C LEU A 290 -9.73 -19.33 -11.58
N ALA A 291 -10.39 -19.45 -12.74
CA ALA A 291 -11.65 -18.75 -12.99
C ALA A 291 -12.78 -19.26 -12.10
N VAL A 292 -12.82 -20.57 -11.83
CA VAL A 292 -13.77 -21.16 -10.88
C VAL A 292 -13.54 -20.61 -9.47
N LEU A 293 -12.29 -20.52 -9.02
CA LEU A 293 -11.97 -19.94 -7.71
C LEU A 293 -12.37 -18.47 -7.62
N ILE A 294 -11.99 -17.65 -8.61
CA ILE A 294 -12.34 -16.22 -8.67
C ILE A 294 -13.85 -16.03 -8.66
N SER A 295 -14.59 -16.80 -9.47
CA SER A 295 -16.05 -16.75 -9.49
C SER A 295 -16.67 -17.07 -8.13
N ARG A 296 -16.13 -18.07 -7.39
CA ARG A 296 -16.59 -18.39 -6.03
C ARG A 296 -16.27 -17.30 -5.01
N MET A 297 -15.12 -16.64 -5.11
CA MET A 297 -14.77 -15.48 -4.28
C MET A 297 -15.74 -14.31 -4.51
N LEU A 298 -16.26 -14.16 -5.73
CA LEU A 298 -17.23 -13.14 -6.13
C LEU A 298 -18.70 -13.56 -5.96
N SER A 299 -18.99 -14.55 -5.10
CA SER A 299 -20.37 -14.91 -4.77
C SER A 299 -21.05 -13.77 -4.02
N LYS A 300 -22.30 -13.42 -4.40
CA LYS A 300 -23.08 -12.39 -3.70
C LYS A 300 -23.42 -12.82 -2.27
N ASP A 301 -23.69 -14.10 -2.08
CA ASP A 301 -23.90 -14.74 -0.78
C ASP A 301 -22.53 -14.94 -0.07
N PRO A 302 -22.25 -14.25 1.05
CA PRO A 302 -20.96 -14.34 1.74
C PRO A 302 -20.64 -15.75 2.23
N GLU A 303 -21.65 -16.55 2.58
CA GLU A 303 -21.47 -17.92 3.08
C GLU A 303 -21.03 -18.91 1.98
N ARG A 304 -21.21 -18.53 0.71
CA ARG A 304 -20.75 -19.33 -0.44
C ARG A 304 -19.31 -19.04 -0.85
N ARG A 305 -18.72 -17.96 -0.32
CA ARG A 305 -17.33 -17.61 -0.60
C ARG A 305 -16.40 -18.60 0.14
N PRO A 306 -15.28 -19.02 -0.47
CA PRO A 306 -14.25 -19.77 0.26
C PRO A 306 -13.68 -18.90 1.39
N THR A 307 -13.14 -19.50 2.44
CA THR A 307 -12.33 -18.73 3.40
C THR A 307 -10.99 -18.34 2.78
N ALA A 308 -10.29 -17.34 3.35
CA ALA A 308 -8.92 -17.00 2.92
C ALA A 308 -7.99 -18.22 2.98
N ARG A 309 -8.18 -19.11 3.97
CA ARG A 309 -7.43 -20.36 4.10
C ARG A 309 -7.76 -21.38 3.01
N ASP A 310 -9.00 -21.43 2.54
CA ASP A 310 -9.37 -22.29 1.40
C ASP A 310 -8.78 -21.77 0.09
N VAL A 311 -8.77 -20.45 -0.12
CA VAL A 311 -8.11 -19.81 -1.27
C VAL A 311 -6.62 -20.14 -1.26
N LEU A 312 -5.95 -19.98 -0.11
CA LEU A 312 -4.54 -20.32 0.06
C LEU A 312 -4.25 -21.78 -0.32
N LYS A 313 -4.99 -22.73 0.27
CA LYS A 313 -4.83 -24.17 -0.01
C LYS A 313 -5.07 -24.53 -1.47
N LYS A 314 -5.97 -23.81 -2.16
CA LYS A 314 -6.21 -24.01 -3.59
C LYS A 314 -5.03 -23.48 -4.40
N ALA A 315 -4.55 -22.27 -4.10
CA ALA A 315 -3.46 -21.64 -4.82
C ALA A 315 -2.10 -22.36 -4.65
N GLU A 316 -1.85 -22.97 -3.49
CA GLU A 316 -0.64 -23.78 -3.22
C GLU A 316 -0.49 -25.01 -4.14
N ARG A 317 -1.57 -25.47 -4.78
CA ARG A 317 -1.56 -26.61 -5.70
C ARG A 317 -1.08 -26.26 -7.11
N HIS A 318 -0.87 -24.97 -7.40
CA HIS A 318 -0.55 -24.46 -8.74
C HIS A 318 0.81 -23.76 -8.78
N GLN A 319 1.85 -24.40 -8.24
CA GLN A 319 3.24 -23.88 -8.25
C GLN A 319 3.88 -23.92 -9.63
#